data_AF-A0A1B6JZ22-F1
#
_entry.id   AF-A0A1B6JZ22-F1
#
_cell.length_a   1.000
_cell.length_b   1.000
_cell.length_c   1.000
_cell.angle_alpha   90.00
_cell.angle_beta   90.00
_cell.angle_gamma   90.00
#
_symmetry.space_group_name_H-M   'P 1'
#
loop_
_entity.id
_entity.type
_entity.pdbx_description
1 polymer ?
#
loop_
_entity_poly.entity_id
_entity_poly.type
_entity_poly.pdbx_seq_one_letter_code
_entity_poly.pdbx_strand_id
1 'polypeptide(L)'
;MHKLKLSQRDKVKKFIAFTQTGEQTAIFCLSQNEWKLELASDNYFQNPDVYYKEPKVTVDRKKLEMLFSKYKDPVEPDKMTAEGVMKFLDDLNLSPESKLVLIIAWKFRAAAQCEFTREEFMAGMTELCADSIEKLKCRLPSLEGELKDQNRFKDLYHFTFNYAKNPGQKGL
;
A
#
# COMPACT_ATOMS: atom_id res chain seq x y z
N MET A 1 -9.10 -24.26 -15.05
CA MET A 1 -9.37 -24.43 -13.61
C MET A 1 -10.63 -25.26 -13.43
N HIS A 2 -10.53 -26.44 -12.81
CA HIS A 2 -11.70 -27.26 -12.51
C HIS A 2 -12.58 -26.58 -11.45
N LYS A 3 -13.90 -26.55 -11.67
CA LYS A 3 -14.88 -25.96 -10.74
C LYS A 3 -14.90 -26.75 -9.42
N LEU A 4 -14.72 -26.08 -8.29
CA LEU A 4 -14.83 -26.70 -6.96
C LEU A 4 -16.25 -27.23 -6.71
N LYS A 5 -16.37 -28.42 -6.11
CA LYS A 5 -17.62 -29.00 -5.61
C LYS A 5 -18.18 -28.14 -4.47
N LEU A 6 -19.49 -28.19 -4.21
CA LEU A 6 -20.13 -27.42 -3.14
C LEU A 6 -19.47 -27.67 -1.77
N SER A 7 -19.23 -28.94 -1.43
CA SER A 7 -18.57 -29.35 -0.19
C SER A 7 -17.13 -28.86 -0.06
N GLN A 8 -16.43 -28.64 -1.18
CA GLN A 8 -15.08 -28.07 -1.20
C GLN A 8 -15.11 -26.57 -0.90
N ARG A 9 -16.11 -25.85 -1.44
CA ARG A 9 -16.29 -24.41 -1.17
C ARG A 9 -16.58 -24.15 0.31
N ASP A 10 -17.39 -24.98 0.95
CA ASP A 10 -17.67 -24.85 2.38
C ASP A 10 -16.42 -25.03 3.24
N LYS A 11 -15.54 -25.98 2.86
CA LYS A 11 -14.25 -26.20 3.52
C LYS A 11 -13.30 -25.03 3.33
N VAL A 12 -13.24 -24.44 2.13
CA VAL A 12 -12.43 -23.24 1.85
C VAL A 12 -12.87 -22.08 2.74
N LYS A 13 -14.18 -21.81 2.83
CA LYS A 13 -14.70 -20.75 3.71
C LYS A 13 -14.34 -20.96 5.18
N LYS A 14 -14.48 -22.20 5.68
CA LYS A 14 -14.11 -22.54 7.06
C LYS A 14 -12.60 -22.39 7.29
N PHE A 15 -11.77 -22.89 6.37
CA PHE A 15 -10.32 -22.78 6.46
C PHE A 15 -9.87 -21.32 6.50
N ILE A 16 -10.39 -20.46 5.62
CA ILE A 16 -10.12 -19.02 5.61
C ILE A 16 -10.48 -18.39 6.96
N ALA A 17 -11.64 -18.74 7.53
CA ALA A 17 -12.07 -18.19 8.82
C ALA A 17 -11.11 -18.53 9.97
N PHE A 18 -10.52 -19.73 9.97
CA PHE A 18 -9.60 -20.17 11.02
C PHE A 18 -8.16 -19.68 10.83
N THR A 19 -7.70 -19.61 9.59
CA THR A 19 -6.28 -19.32 9.26
C THR A 19 -6.05 -17.86 8.85
N GLN A 20 -7.11 -17.11 8.54
CA GLN A 20 -7.06 -15.74 8.03
C GLN A 20 -6.26 -15.60 6.72
N THR A 21 -6.07 -16.69 5.97
CA THR A 21 -5.42 -16.67 4.66
C THR A 21 -6.41 -16.30 3.55
N GLY A 22 -5.91 -15.93 2.37
CA GLY A 22 -6.76 -15.80 1.19
C GLY A 22 -7.21 -17.15 0.60
N GLU A 23 -8.05 -17.05 -0.42
CA GLU A 23 -8.70 -18.20 -1.07
C GLU A 23 -7.69 -19.11 -1.79
N GLN A 24 -6.62 -18.56 -2.35
CA GLN A 24 -5.64 -19.33 -3.11
C GLN A 24 -4.80 -20.22 -2.19
N THR A 25 -4.39 -19.69 -1.05
CA THR A 25 -3.73 -20.45 0.02
C THR A 25 -4.64 -21.53 0.58
N ALA A 26 -5.90 -21.19 0.86
CA ALA A 26 -6.88 -22.14 1.39
C ALA A 26 -7.14 -23.31 0.43
N ILE A 27 -7.36 -23.02 -0.86
CA ILE A 27 -7.55 -24.05 -1.89
C ILE A 27 -6.30 -24.92 -2.03
N PHE A 28 -5.10 -24.30 -2.09
CA PHE A 28 -3.86 -25.05 -2.23
C PHE A 28 -3.66 -26.00 -1.03
N CYS A 29 -3.73 -25.48 0.19
CA CYS A 29 -3.55 -26.28 1.40
C CYS A 29 -4.58 -27.41 1.51
N LEU A 30 -5.87 -27.13 1.28
CA LEU A 30 -6.91 -28.17 1.30
C LEU A 30 -6.68 -29.22 0.20
N SER A 31 -6.22 -28.82 -0.99
CA SER A 31 -5.95 -29.76 -2.08
C SER A 31 -4.79 -30.72 -1.78
N GLN A 32 -3.75 -30.25 -1.07
CA GLN A 32 -2.59 -31.06 -0.67
C GLN A 32 -2.92 -32.02 0.49
N ASN A 33 -4.02 -31.78 1.21
CA ASN A 33 -4.42 -32.52 2.39
C ASN A 33 -5.76 -33.25 2.18
N GLU A 34 -6.01 -33.73 0.96
CA GLU A 34 -7.21 -34.52 0.58
C GLU A 34 -8.54 -33.84 0.94
N TRP A 35 -8.58 -32.51 1.05
CA TRP A 35 -9.71 -31.74 1.54
C TRP A 35 -10.15 -32.11 2.96
N LYS A 36 -9.28 -32.65 3.81
CA LYS A 36 -9.53 -32.87 5.24
C LYS A 36 -9.25 -31.56 5.98
N LEU A 37 -10.30 -30.88 6.45
CA LEU A 37 -10.21 -29.52 6.99
C LEU A 37 -9.28 -29.43 8.21
N GLU A 38 -9.43 -30.34 9.17
CA GLU A 38 -8.62 -30.36 10.39
C GLU A 38 -7.15 -30.61 10.07
N LEU A 39 -6.86 -31.69 9.32
CA LEU A 39 -5.49 -32.02 8.87
C LEU A 39 -4.83 -30.86 8.09
N ALA A 40 -5.56 -30.22 7.18
CA ALA A 40 -5.05 -29.08 6.43
C ALA A 40 -4.71 -27.91 7.36
N SER A 41 -5.57 -27.65 8.36
CA SER A 41 -5.38 -26.54 9.30
C SER A 41 -4.15 -26.80 10.18
N ASP A 42 -4.02 -28.01 10.73
CA ASP A 42 -2.86 -28.40 11.54
C ASP A 42 -1.56 -28.28 10.75
N ASN A 43 -1.54 -28.81 9.52
CA ASN A 43 -0.36 -28.74 8.66
C ASN A 43 0.00 -27.30 8.27
N TYR A 44 -1.01 -26.44 8.04
CA TYR A 44 -0.77 -25.01 7.81
C TYR A 44 -0.16 -24.33 9.03
N PHE A 45 -0.69 -24.56 10.23
CA PHE A 45 -0.15 -23.94 11.45
C PHE A 45 1.26 -24.44 11.80
N GLN A 46 1.59 -25.68 11.47
CA GLN A 46 2.94 -26.21 11.67
C GLN A 46 3.93 -25.68 10.62
N ASN A 47 3.51 -25.47 9.37
CA ASN A 47 4.39 -25.11 8.26
C ASN A 47 3.76 -24.06 7.32
N PRO A 48 3.48 -22.83 7.80
CA PRO A 48 2.72 -21.84 7.03
C PRO A 48 3.38 -21.45 5.70
N ASP A 49 4.72 -21.37 5.67
CA ASP A 49 5.49 -20.98 4.48
C ASP A 49 5.36 -21.97 3.31
N VAL A 50 5.13 -23.26 3.61
CA VAL A 50 4.96 -24.30 2.58
C VAL A 50 3.66 -24.11 1.81
N TYR A 51 2.62 -23.68 2.52
CA TYR A 51 1.26 -23.61 2.02
C TYR A 51 0.82 -22.22 1.56
N TYR A 52 1.50 -21.16 2.02
CA TYR A 52 1.15 -19.79 1.64
C TYR A 52 1.34 -19.58 0.12
N LYS A 53 0.24 -19.35 -0.59
CA LYS A 53 0.19 -19.16 -2.05
C LYS A 53 -0.55 -17.90 -2.47
N GLU A 54 -0.84 -17.00 -1.54
CA GLU A 54 -1.34 -15.70 -1.94
C GLU A 54 -0.30 -15.00 -2.83
N PRO A 55 -0.75 -14.33 -3.90
CA PRO A 55 0.14 -13.45 -4.64
C PRO A 55 0.64 -12.39 -3.66
N LYS A 56 1.96 -12.32 -3.48
CA LYS A 56 2.56 -11.14 -2.86
C LYS A 56 2.05 -9.95 -3.65
N VAL A 57 1.55 -8.92 -2.95
CA VAL A 57 1.18 -7.67 -3.61
C VAL A 57 2.49 -7.05 -4.11
N THR A 58 2.87 -7.39 -5.33
CA THR A 58 4.08 -6.90 -5.97
C THR A 58 3.75 -5.65 -6.74
N VAL A 59 4.47 -4.59 -6.41
CA VAL A 59 4.42 -3.32 -7.14
C VAL A 59 5.14 -3.51 -8.47
N ASP A 60 4.46 -3.23 -9.58
CA ASP A 60 5.11 -3.23 -10.88
C ASP A 60 5.99 -1.99 -11.01
N ARG A 61 7.30 -2.18 -10.81
CA ARG A 61 8.29 -1.09 -10.87
C ARG A 61 8.27 -0.35 -12.20
N LYS A 62 8.00 -1.01 -13.33
CA LYS A 62 7.95 -0.34 -14.64
C LYS A 62 6.74 0.57 -14.75
N LYS A 63 5.58 0.14 -14.26
CA LYS A 63 4.39 1.00 -14.19
C LYS A 63 4.64 2.21 -13.29
N LEU A 64 5.30 2.00 -12.16
CA LEU A 64 5.61 3.06 -11.24
C LEU A 64 6.60 4.10 -11.82
N GLU A 65 7.62 3.65 -12.54
CA GLU A 65 8.54 4.53 -13.29
C GLU A 65 7.79 5.37 -14.35
N MET A 66 6.88 4.75 -15.10
CA MET A 66 6.05 5.45 -16.09
C MET A 66 5.11 6.45 -15.40
N LEU A 67 4.55 6.10 -14.25
CA LEU A 67 3.69 6.98 -13.48
C LEU A 67 4.46 8.20 -12.96
N PHE A 68 5.64 8.01 -12.37
CA PHE A 68 6.49 9.13 -11.95
C PHE A 68 6.87 10.01 -13.13
N SER A 69 7.16 9.42 -14.29
CA SER A 69 7.48 10.15 -15.52
C SER A 69 6.35 11.07 -16.01
N LYS A 70 5.09 10.81 -15.62
CA LYS A 70 3.94 11.70 -15.92
C LYS A 70 4.02 13.03 -15.15
N TYR A 71 4.63 13.01 -13.97
CA TYR A 71 4.59 14.13 -13.02
C TYR A 71 5.94 14.80 -12.80
N LYS A 72 7.05 14.14 -13.14
CA LYS A 72 8.40 14.70 -12.95
C LYS A 72 8.58 16.04 -13.67
N ASP A 73 9.47 16.85 -13.14
CA ASP A 73 9.87 18.11 -13.75
C ASP A 73 10.70 17.83 -15.03
N PRO A 74 10.48 18.57 -16.14
CA PRO A 74 11.24 18.38 -17.37
C PRO A 74 12.70 18.85 -17.27
N VAL A 75 13.01 19.76 -16.32
CA VAL A 75 14.35 20.30 -16.07
C VAL A 75 15.05 19.51 -14.98
N GLU A 76 14.33 19.11 -13.92
CA GLU A 76 14.83 18.32 -12.80
C GLU A 76 14.20 16.90 -12.78
N PRO A 77 14.71 15.95 -13.59
CA PRO A 77 14.03 14.66 -13.84
C PRO A 77 13.94 13.74 -12.61
N ASP A 78 14.69 14.03 -11.55
CA ASP A 78 14.64 13.29 -10.28
C ASP A 78 13.70 13.94 -9.25
N LYS A 79 12.93 14.95 -9.66
CA LYS A 79 11.95 15.65 -8.82
C LYS A 79 10.59 15.78 -9.51
N MET A 80 9.56 15.82 -8.69
CA MET A 80 8.23 16.30 -9.00
C MET A 80 8.08 17.65 -8.28
N THR A 81 8.13 18.74 -9.02
CA THR A 81 7.96 20.11 -8.52
C THR A 81 6.49 20.42 -8.24
N ALA A 82 6.19 21.65 -7.82
CA ALA A 82 4.82 22.06 -7.46
C ALA A 82 3.82 21.80 -8.59
N GLU A 83 4.19 22.05 -9.84
CA GLU A 83 3.37 21.79 -11.02
C GLU A 83 3.07 20.29 -11.20
N GLY A 84 4.08 19.44 -10.93
CA GLY A 84 3.94 17.99 -10.95
C GLY A 84 3.03 17.48 -9.84
N VAL A 85 3.22 18.01 -8.62
CA VAL A 85 2.41 17.68 -7.44
C VAL A 85 0.95 18.05 -7.68
N MET A 86 0.66 19.24 -8.24
CA MET A 86 -0.72 19.64 -8.56
C MET A 86 -1.39 18.66 -9.54
N LYS A 87 -0.71 18.25 -10.61
CA LYS A 87 -1.24 17.25 -11.55
C LYS A 87 -1.49 15.88 -10.88
N PHE A 88 -0.59 15.48 -9.98
CA PHE A 88 -0.74 14.24 -9.21
C PHE A 88 -1.96 14.31 -8.28
N LEU A 89 -2.20 15.45 -7.63
CA LEU A 89 -3.35 15.68 -6.77
C LEU A 89 -4.67 15.75 -7.57
N ASP A 90 -4.65 16.34 -8.76
CA ASP A 90 -5.79 16.36 -9.68
C ASP A 90 -6.19 14.93 -10.08
N ASP A 91 -5.24 14.10 -10.50
CA ASP A 91 -5.51 12.70 -10.80
C ASP A 91 -6.03 11.92 -9.58
N LEU A 92 -5.60 12.31 -8.36
CA LEU A 92 -6.11 11.77 -7.10
C LEU A 92 -7.49 12.31 -6.69
N ASN A 93 -8.02 13.33 -7.39
CA ASN A 93 -9.21 14.09 -6.99
C ASN A 93 -9.09 14.69 -5.57
N LEU A 94 -7.93 15.23 -5.23
CA LEU A 94 -7.67 15.86 -3.93
C LEU A 94 -7.42 17.35 -4.09
N SER A 95 -8.08 18.15 -3.24
CA SER A 95 -7.67 19.54 -3.03
C SER A 95 -6.26 19.57 -2.38
N PRO A 96 -5.37 20.50 -2.77
CA PRO A 96 -4.09 20.72 -2.11
C PRO A 96 -4.18 20.95 -0.60
N GLU A 97 -5.32 21.49 -0.13
CA GLU A 97 -5.58 21.76 1.28
C GLU A 97 -6.10 20.53 2.05
N SER A 98 -6.35 19.42 1.35
CA SER A 98 -6.85 18.20 2.00
C SER A 98 -5.80 17.60 2.93
N LYS A 99 -6.21 17.24 4.15
CA LYS A 99 -5.36 16.48 5.08
C LYS A 99 -4.81 15.18 4.48
N LEU A 100 -5.50 14.59 3.50
CA LEU A 100 -5.02 13.39 2.81
C LEU A 100 -3.70 13.66 2.05
N VAL A 101 -3.48 14.88 1.58
CA VAL A 101 -2.22 15.29 0.95
C VAL A 101 -1.07 15.23 1.94
N LEU A 102 -1.30 15.74 3.16
CA LEU A 102 -0.31 15.66 4.24
C LEU A 102 -0.04 14.21 4.67
N ILE A 103 -1.06 13.36 4.70
CA ILE A 103 -0.90 11.93 4.97
C ILE A 103 -0.06 11.26 3.88
N ILE A 104 -0.30 11.56 2.61
CA ILE A 104 0.52 11.04 1.50
C ILE A 104 1.98 11.46 1.68
N ALA A 105 2.24 12.74 1.92
CA ALA A 105 3.59 13.26 2.15
C ALA A 105 4.29 12.55 3.33
N TRP A 106 3.56 12.31 4.42
CA TRP A 106 4.08 11.55 5.58
C TRP A 106 4.41 10.11 5.23
N LYS A 107 3.53 9.39 4.53
CA LYS A 107 3.80 8.00 4.10
C LYS A 107 4.95 7.93 3.09
N PHE A 108 5.16 8.98 2.30
CA PHE A 108 6.28 9.10 1.36
C PHE A 108 7.56 9.57 2.05
N ARG A 109 7.47 9.99 3.33
CA ARG A 109 8.56 10.58 4.12
C ARG A 109 9.19 11.77 3.42
N ALA A 110 8.33 12.59 2.80
CA ALA A 110 8.77 13.74 2.03
C ALA A 110 9.52 14.75 2.89
N ALA A 111 10.69 15.17 2.42
CA ALA A 111 11.57 16.07 3.15
C ALA A 111 11.09 17.53 3.14
N ALA A 112 10.39 17.96 2.08
CA ALA A 112 9.97 19.34 1.88
C ALA A 112 8.59 19.44 1.23
N GLN A 113 7.87 20.52 1.52
CA GLN A 113 6.61 20.85 0.88
C GLN A 113 6.78 21.21 -0.61
N CYS A 114 5.69 21.06 -1.36
CA CYS A 114 5.57 21.44 -2.77
C CYS A 114 6.48 20.65 -3.73
N GLU A 115 7.19 19.63 -3.26
CA GLU A 115 7.94 18.72 -4.11
C GLU A 115 7.92 17.28 -3.57
N PHE A 116 8.15 16.33 -4.47
CA PHE A 116 8.59 14.98 -4.12
C PHE A 116 9.82 14.63 -4.95
N THR A 117 10.84 14.08 -4.33
CA THR A 117 11.92 13.41 -5.06
C THR A 117 11.41 12.11 -5.67
N ARG A 118 12.10 11.64 -6.71
CA ARG A 118 11.86 10.33 -7.31
C ARG A 118 11.96 9.22 -6.27
N GLU A 119 12.94 9.30 -5.36
CA GLU A 119 13.13 8.30 -4.32
C GLU A 119 11.93 8.22 -3.37
N GLU A 120 11.47 9.36 -2.85
CA GLU A 120 10.30 9.45 -1.96
C GLU A 120 9.04 8.90 -2.63
N PHE A 121 8.78 9.29 -3.89
CA PHE A 121 7.64 8.80 -4.66
C PHE A 121 7.71 7.28 -4.85
N MET A 122 8.85 6.77 -5.33
CA MET A 122 9.01 5.34 -5.63
C MET A 122 8.93 4.49 -4.35
N ALA A 123 9.58 4.93 -3.27
CA ALA A 123 9.57 4.24 -1.99
C ALA A 123 8.17 4.26 -1.35
N GLY A 124 7.53 5.43 -1.30
CA GLY A 124 6.20 5.60 -0.71
C GLY A 124 5.12 4.79 -1.43
N MET A 125 5.09 4.86 -2.77
CA MET A 125 4.17 4.04 -3.56
C MET A 125 4.42 2.54 -3.38
N THR A 126 5.69 2.14 -3.25
CA THR A 126 6.04 0.74 -2.97
C THR A 126 5.58 0.29 -1.58
N GLU A 127 5.81 1.09 -0.54
CA GLU A 127 5.37 0.81 0.84
C GLU A 127 3.84 0.73 0.94
N LEU A 128 3.14 1.53 0.15
CA LEU A 128 1.67 1.51 0.05
C LEU A 128 1.13 0.41 -0.88
N CYS A 129 2.00 -0.40 -1.49
CA CYS A 129 1.66 -1.42 -2.45
C CYS A 129 0.82 -0.88 -3.65
N ALA A 130 1.13 0.34 -4.10
CA ALA A 130 0.46 1.03 -5.19
C ALA A 130 1.40 1.24 -6.38
N ASP A 131 1.00 0.78 -7.56
CA ASP A 131 1.68 1.03 -8.84
C ASP A 131 0.79 1.84 -9.82
N SER A 132 -0.34 2.37 -9.34
CA SER A 132 -1.27 3.22 -10.09
C SER A 132 -2.00 4.20 -9.15
N ILE A 133 -2.58 5.24 -9.73
CA ILE A 133 -3.40 6.23 -9.00
C ILE A 133 -4.61 5.57 -8.35
N GLU A 134 -5.27 4.64 -9.03
CA GLU A 134 -6.45 3.92 -8.52
C GLU A 134 -6.08 3.09 -7.29
N LYS A 135 -4.94 2.39 -7.32
CA LYS A 135 -4.47 1.65 -6.14
C LYS A 135 -4.16 2.58 -4.99
N LEU A 136 -3.51 3.73 -5.24
CA LEU A 136 -3.26 4.71 -4.18
C LEU A 136 -4.57 5.26 -3.60
N LYS A 137 -5.55 5.63 -4.44
CA LYS A 137 -6.90 6.06 -4.00
C LYS A 137 -7.55 5.04 -3.06
N CYS A 138 -7.48 3.75 -3.40
CA CYS A 138 -8.02 2.67 -2.56
C CYS A 138 -7.34 2.56 -1.19
N ARG A 139 -6.11 3.05 -1.03
CA ARG A 139 -5.39 3.05 0.26
C ARG A 139 -5.76 4.24 1.14
N LEU A 140 -6.15 5.38 0.57
CA LEU A 140 -6.37 6.63 1.32
C LEU A 140 -7.34 6.48 2.52
N PRO A 141 -8.50 5.81 2.41
CA PRO A 141 -9.41 5.66 3.56
C PRO A 141 -8.78 4.85 4.70
N SER A 142 -7.96 3.84 4.38
CA SER A 142 -7.24 3.05 5.38
C SER A 142 -6.18 3.88 6.08
N LEU A 143 -5.42 4.69 5.32
CA LEU A 143 -4.37 5.56 5.86
C LEU A 143 -4.95 6.63 6.77
N GLU A 144 -6.10 7.21 6.42
CA GLU A 144 -6.83 8.11 7.29
C GLU A 144 -7.29 7.40 8.58
N GLY A 145 -7.74 6.14 8.46
CA GLY A 145 -8.10 5.30 9.59
C GLY A 145 -6.94 5.00 10.56
N GLU A 146 -5.70 4.91 10.05
CA GLU A 146 -4.49 4.71 10.88
C GLU A 146 -4.32 5.83 11.92
N LEU A 147 -4.79 7.05 11.61
CA LEU A 147 -4.65 8.20 12.51
C LEU A 147 -5.59 8.17 13.73
N LYS A 148 -6.48 7.17 13.82
CA LYS A 148 -7.22 6.89 15.06
C LYS A 148 -6.30 6.35 16.15
N ASP A 149 -5.17 5.75 15.76
CA ASP A 149 -4.12 5.37 16.69
C ASP A 149 -3.32 6.61 17.13
N GLN A 150 -3.22 6.83 18.43
CA GLN A 150 -2.56 8.02 18.98
C GLN A 150 -1.06 8.08 18.64
N ASN A 151 -0.38 6.93 18.55
CA ASN A 151 1.05 6.92 18.22
C ASN A 151 1.26 7.28 16.76
N ARG A 152 0.41 6.78 15.85
CA ARG A 152 0.42 7.16 14.43
C ARG A 152 0.12 8.64 14.24
N PHE A 153 -0.88 9.17 14.95
CA PHE A 153 -1.17 10.60 14.90
C PHE A 153 -0.01 11.46 15.42
N LYS A 154 0.62 11.05 16.54
CA LYS A 154 1.79 11.74 17.10
C LYS A 154 2.97 11.75 16.12
N ASP A 155 3.20 10.63 15.42
CA ASP A 155 4.23 10.53 14.39
C ASP A 155 3.98 11.48 13.23
N LEU A 156 2.75 11.52 12.69
CA LEU A 156 2.33 12.48 11.66
C LEU A 156 2.51 13.93 12.14
N TYR A 157 2.12 14.22 13.39
CA TYR A 157 2.25 15.56 13.96
C TYR A 157 3.71 16.03 14.02
N HIS A 158 4.62 15.15 14.47
CA HIS A 158 6.06 15.46 14.48
C HIS A 158 6.64 15.60 13.07
N PHE A 159 6.22 14.75 12.13
CA PHE A 159 6.60 14.85 10.72
C PHE A 159 6.25 16.23 10.15
N THR A 160 5.03 16.71 10.42
CA THR A 160 4.48 17.95 9.84
C THR A 160 5.36 19.16 10.11
N PHE A 161 5.99 19.25 11.29
CA PHE A 161 6.88 20.37 11.61
C PHE A 161 8.10 20.43 10.67
N ASN A 162 8.78 19.31 10.46
CA ASN A 162 9.96 19.28 9.59
C ASN A 162 9.56 19.46 8.13
N TYR A 163 8.45 18.87 7.72
CA TYR A 163 7.91 18.96 6.37
C TYR A 163 7.57 20.41 5.98
N ALA A 164 6.98 21.18 6.91
CA ALA A 164 6.53 22.54 6.65
C ALA A 164 7.62 23.61 6.87
N LYS A 165 8.77 23.23 7.43
CA LYS A 165 9.87 24.15 7.70
C LYS A 165 10.74 24.31 6.45
N ASN A 166 11.01 25.55 6.05
CA ASN A 166 11.93 25.79 4.93
C ASN A 166 13.33 25.21 5.20
N PRO A 167 14.01 24.69 4.17
CA PRO A 167 15.42 24.31 4.26
C PRO A 167 16.26 25.48 4.79
N GLY A 168 17.06 25.24 5.83
CA GLY A 168 17.92 26.26 6.45
C GLY A 168 17.26 27.13 7.54
N GLN A 169 15.94 27.10 7.71
CA GLN A 169 15.29 27.78 8.85
C GLN A 169 15.24 26.88 10.09
N LYS A 170 15.26 27.47 11.29
CA LYS A 170 15.16 26.75 12.58
C LYS A 170 13.74 26.67 13.14
N GLY A 171 12.82 27.47 12.61
CA GLY A 171 11.41 27.51 12.99
C GLY A 171 10.51 27.60 11.76
N LEU A 172 9.21 27.43 12.02
CA LEU A 172 8.12 27.64 11.07
C LEU A 172 7.65 29.09 11.08
#